data_AF-A0A7S1T299-F1
#
_entry.id   AF-A0A7S1T299-F1
#
_cell.length_a   1.000
_cell.length_b   1.000
_cell.length_c   1.000
_cell.angle_alpha   90.00
_cell.angle_beta   90.00
_cell.angle_gamma   90.00
#
_symmetry.space_group_name_H-M   'P 1'
#
loop_
_entity.id
_entity.type
_entity.pdbx_description
1 polymer ?
#
loop_
_entity_poly.entity_id
_entity_poly.type
_entity_poly.pdbx_seq_one_letter_code
_entity_poly.pdbx_strand_id
1 'polypeptide(L)'
;GDYVTLGAHEVDDVQTVLEHLRENNLATTIGLWGRSMGAVTALLGSQRDPSIAGIVCDSPFSKLTELMVELVEEQKLPIPKYLMKLAISFMRRSVRKRAGFDILEVAPIDKVGEAFVPA
;
A
#
# COMPACT_ATOMS: atom_id res chain seq x y z
N GLY A 1 -0.39 9.17 12.99
CA GLY A 1 -1.33 8.50 13.92
C GLY A 1 -0.59 7.49 14.78
N ASP A 2 -1.31 6.67 15.54
CA ASP A 2 -0.72 5.68 16.48
C ASP A 2 -0.28 4.38 15.81
N TYR A 3 -0.71 4.14 14.56
CA TYR A 3 -0.43 2.92 13.80
C TYR A 3 0.05 3.27 12.39
N VAL A 4 0.91 2.41 11.84
CA VAL A 4 1.31 2.41 10.42
C VAL A 4 0.41 1.42 9.68
N THR A 5 -0.25 1.86 8.60
CA THR A 5 -1.26 1.07 7.89
C THR A 5 -0.78 0.49 6.56
N LEU A 6 0.53 0.61 6.30
CA LEU A 6 1.21 -0.01 5.16
C LEU A 6 0.65 0.40 3.79
N GLY A 7 0.08 1.60 3.70
CA GLY A 7 -0.47 2.18 2.49
C GLY A 7 -1.99 2.43 2.55
N ALA A 8 -2.71 1.80 3.48
CA ALA A 8 -4.18 1.87 3.52
C ALA A 8 -4.70 3.29 3.76
N HIS A 9 -4.13 4.01 4.74
CA HIS A 9 -4.47 5.40 5.04
C HIS A 9 -3.40 6.36 4.50
N GLU A 10 -2.14 5.92 4.39
CA GLU A 10 -1.06 6.78 3.89
C GLU A 10 -1.32 7.28 2.46
N VAL A 11 -2.19 6.61 1.70
CA VAL A 11 -2.65 7.07 0.37
C VAL A 11 -3.46 8.36 0.45
N ASP A 12 -4.24 8.57 1.51
CA ASP A 12 -5.01 9.80 1.73
C ASP A 12 -4.08 10.95 2.14
N ASP A 13 -3.02 10.65 2.89
CA ASP A 13 -1.99 11.63 3.23
C ASP A 13 -1.24 12.11 1.97
N VAL A 14 -0.88 11.19 1.07
CA VAL A 14 -0.27 11.55 -0.23
C VAL A 14 -1.22 12.41 -1.05
N GLN A 15 -2.50 12.05 -1.12
CA GLN A 15 -3.52 12.82 -1.82
C GLN A 15 -3.64 14.25 -1.27
N THR A 16 -3.63 14.40 0.06
CA THR A 16 -3.67 15.72 0.72
C THR A 16 -2.48 16.59 0.32
N VAL A 17 -1.28 16.00 0.22
CA VAL A 17 -0.08 16.72 -0.22
C VAL A 17 -0.18 17.12 -1.70
N LEU A 18 -0.68 16.23 -2.56
CA LEU A 18 -0.90 16.53 -3.97
C LEU A 18 -1.87 17.72 -4.14
N GLU A 19 -3.01 17.68 -3.46
CA GLU A 19 -4.00 18.75 -3.45
C GLU A 19 -3.38 20.07 -2.99
N HIS A 20 -2.64 20.06 -1.88
CA HIS A 20 -1.95 21.26 -1.40
C HIS A 20 -0.97 21.85 -2.42
N LEU A 21 -0.15 21.01 -3.07
CA LEU A 21 0.79 21.47 -4.11
C LEU A 21 0.07 22.11 -5.30
N ARG A 22 -1.12 21.60 -5.65
CA ARG A 22 -1.93 22.12 -6.76
C ARG A 22 -2.65 23.40 -6.41
N GLU A 23 -3.38 23.44 -5.30
CA GLU A 23 -4.15 24.62 -4.88
C GLU A 23 -3.25 25.86 -4.72
N ASN A 24 -2.01 25.66 -4.30
CA ASN A 24 -1.04 26.72 -4.07
C ASN A 24 -0.13 26.98 -5.29
N ASN A 25 -0.38 26.32 -6.43
CA ASN A 25 0.41 26.44 -7.67
C ASN A 25 1.93 26.25 -7.45
N LEU A 26 2.31 25.34 -6.55
CA LEU A 26 3.71 25.13 -6.16
C LEU A 26 4.48 24.25 -7.14
N ALA A 27 3.78 23.50 -8.00
CA ALA A 27 4.36 22.67 -9.04
C ALA A 27 3.44 22.59 -10.27
N THR A 28 4.04 22.60 -11.46
CA THR A 28 3.32 22.39 -12.73
C THR A 28 3.12 20.91 -13.02
N THR A 29 4.16 20.10 -12.85
CA THR A 29 4.15 18.66 -13.08
C THR A 29 4.60 17.95 -11.81
N ILE A 30 3.84 16.94 -11.39
CA ILE A 30 4.14 16.17 -10.16
C ILE A 30 4.27 14.69 -10.54
N GLY A 31 5.34 14.06 -10.06
CA GLY A 31 5.51 12.61 -10.08
C GLY A 31 5.66 12.09 -8.65
N LEU A 32 5.38 10.81 -8.46
CA LEU A 32 5.59 10.14 -7.18
C LEU A 32 6.82 9.24 -7.24
N TRP A 33 7.61 9.24 -6.18
CA TRP A 33 8.62 8.21 -5.95
C TRP A 33 8.35 7.56 -4.61
N GLY A 34 8.38 6.23 -4.59
CA GLY A 34 8.12 5.45 -3.39
C GLY A 34 9.12 4.31 -3.25
N ARG A 35 9.49 4.01 -2.00
CA ARG A 35 10.30 2.84 -1.64
C ARG A 35 9.57 2.00 -0.61
N SER A 36 9.56 0.68 -0.78
CA SER A 36 8.91 -0.26 0.13
C SER A 36 7.43 0.12 0.33
N MET A 37 7.02 0.41 1.57
CA MET A 37 5.68 0.93 1.86
C MET A 37 5.33 2.17 1.04
N GLY A 38 6.26 3.09 0.79
CA GLY A 38 5.99 4.28 -0.02
C GLY A 38 5.63 3.94 -1.46
N ALA A 39 6.25 2.90 -2.04
CA ALA A 39 5.91 2.43 -3.38
C ALA A 39 4.50 1.83 -3.41
N VAL A 40 4.16 1.04 -2.39
CA VAL A 40 2.81 0.48 -2.19
C VAL A 40 1.76 1.58 -2.09
N THR A 41 2.02 2.62 -1.29
CA THR A 41 1.13 3.78 -1.16
C THR A 41 0.92 4.48 -2.49
N ALA A 42 1.99 4.74 -3.25
CA ALA A 42 1.90 5.37 -4.57
C ALA A 42 1.08 4.52 -5.55
N LEU A 43 1.29 3.20 -5.57
CA LEU A 43 0.55 2.28 -6.43
C LEU A 43 -0.93 2.16 -6.04
N LEU A 44 -1.27 2.12 -4.75
CA LEU A 44 -2.66 2.12 -4.28
C LEU A 44 -3.41 3.41 -4.67
N GLY A 45 -2.70 4.54 -4.67
CA GLY A 45 -3.22 5.85 -5.08
C GLY A 45 -3.22 6.12 -6.58
N SER A 46 -2.53 5.30 -7.38
CA SER A 46 -2.27 5.56 -8.81
C SER A 46 -3.52 5.74 -9.69
N GLN A 47 -4.65 5.18 -9.28
CA GLN A 47 -5.95 5.30 -9.97
C GLN A 47 -6.76 6.53 -9.51
N ARG A 48 -6.34 7.24 -8.46
CA ARG A 48 -7.11 8.33 -7.84
C ARG A 48 -6.90 9.68 -8.51
N ASP A 49 -5.69 9.93 -9.01
CA ASP A 49 -5.32 11.21 -9.60
C ASP A 49 -4.64 11.00 -10.98
N PRO A 50 -5.37 11.20 -12.09
CA PRO A 50 -4.82 11.08 -13.44
C PRO A 50 -3.84 12.21 -13.80
N SER A 51 -3.69 13.23 -12.95
CA SER A 51 -2.76 14.35 -13.17
C SER A 51 -1.32 14.06 -12.74
N ILE A 52 -1.08 12.94 -12.05
CA ILE A 52 0.27 12.47 -11.72
C ILE A 52 0.97 12.07 -13.03
N ALA A 53 2.16 12.62 -13.28
CA ALA A 53 2.87 12.43 -14.54
C ALA A 53 3.58 11.08 -14.65
N GLY A 54 3.90 10.46 -13.51
CA GLY A 54 4.58 9.17 -13.44
C GLY A 54 4.85 8.77 -12.00
N ILE A 55 5.04 7.48 -11.80
CA ILE A 55 5.42 6.88 -10.53
C ILE A 55 6.75 6.15 -10.71
N VAL A 56 7.63 6.20 -9.71
CA VAL A 56 8.82 5.37 -9.65
C VAL A 56 8.73 4.51 -8.39
N CYS A 57 8.65 3.19 -8.59
CA CYS A 57 8.46 2.21 -7.53
C CYS A 57 9.75 1.44 -7.25
N ASP A 58 10.28 1.58 -6.03
CA ASP A 58 11.36 0.75 -5.50
C ASP A 58 10.81 -0.28 -4.50
N SER A 59 11.02 -1.56 -4.78
CA SER A 59 10.74 -2.70 -3.89
C SER A 59 9.33 -2.73 -3.24
N PRO A 60 8.22 -2.51 -3.99
CA PRO A 60 6.88 -2.73 -3.46
C PRO A 60 6.58 -4.23 -3.27
N PHE A 61 5.64 -4.54 -2.38
CA PHE A 61 4.99 -5.86 -2.35
C PHE A 61 3.68 -5.83 -3.15
N SER A 62 3.25 -6.99 -3.66
CA SER A 62 2.00 -7.18 -4.41
C SER A 62 0.76 -7.14 -3.51
N LYS A 63 0.80 -7.89 -2.41
CA LYS A 63 -0.26 -8.00 -1.39
C LYS A 63 0.35 -8.12 0.00
N LEU A 64 -0.22 -7.42 0.97
CA LEU A 64 0.26 -7.49 2.35
C LEU A 64 0.21 -8.91 2.90
N THR A 65 -0.83 -9.68 2.60
CA THR A 65 -0.92 -11.07 3.06
C THR A 65 0.11 -12.00 2.44
N GLU A 66 0.54 -11.74 1.19
CA GLU A 66 1.60 -12.52 0.54
C GLU A 66 2.94 -12.23 1.23
N LEU A 67 3.26 -10.94 1.43
CA LEU A 67 4.44 -10.53 2.19
C LEU A 67 4.48 -11.18 3.59
N MET A 68 3.35 -11.21 4.30
CA MET A 68 3.27 -11.85 5.62
C MET A 68 3.59 -13.35 5.59
N VAL A 69 3.20 -14.06 4.52
CA VAL A 69 3.53 -15.48 4.34
C VAL A 69 5.00 -15.65 3.98
N GLU A 70 5.50 -14.85 3.04
CA GLU A 70 6.91 -14.88 2.60
C GLU A 70 7.87 -14.68 3.78
N LEU A 71 7.60 -13.69 4.65
CA LEU A 71 8.41 -13.44 5.85
C LEU A 71 8.46 -14.62 6.82
N VAL A 72 7.40 -15.43 6.89
CA VAL A 72 7.35 -16.64 7.71
C VAL A 72 8.11 -17.78 7.04
N GLU A 73 7.96 -17.93 5.72
CA GLU A 73 8.67 -18.95 4.93
C GLU A 73 10.19 -18.71 4.93
N GLU A 74 10.64 -17.45 4.95
CA GLU A 74 12.05 -17.06 5.08
C GLU A 74 12.71 -17.56 6.38
N GLN A 75 11.93 -17.76 7.45
CA GLN A 75 12.42 -18.33 8.71
C GLN A 75 12.73 -19.84 8.61
N LYS A 76 12.38 -20.47 7.47
CA LYS A 76 12.57 -21.92 7.20
C LYS A 76 11.92 -22.82 8.24
N LEU A 77 10.87 -22.34 8.91
CA LEU A 77 10.08 -23.13 9.84
C LEU A 77 9.01 -23.91 9.06
N PRO A 78 8.84 -25.22 9.30
CA PRO A 78 7.84 -26.03 8.59
C PRO A 78 6.44 -25.79 9.17
N ILE A 79 5.84 -24.64 8.85
CA ILE A 79 4.50 -24.27 9.31
C ILE A 79 3.46 -24.69 8.25
N PRO A 80 2.46 -25.52 8.60
CA PRO A 80 1.40 -25.89 7.66
C PRO A 80 0.57 -24.69 7.17
N LYS A 81 0.22 -24.68 5.87
CA LYS A 81 -0.52 -23.58 5.23
C LYS A 81 -1.84 -23.21 5.89
N TYR A 82 -2.58 -24.20 6.44
CA TYR A 82 -3.84 -23.93 7.12
C TYR A 82 -3.64 -23.12 8.42
N LEU A 83 -2.52 -23.33 9.12
CA LEU A 83 -2.20 -22.61 10.35
C LEU A 83 -1.83 -21.16 10.04
N MET A 84 -1.12 -20.92 8.93
CA MET A 84 -0.86 -19.56 8.44
C MET A 84 -2.15 -18.80 8.12
N LYS A 85 -3.10 -19.44 7.42
CA LYS A 85 -4.41 -18.84 7.12
C LYS A 85 -5.17 -18.46 8.39
N LEU A 86 -5.14 -19.34 9.41
CA LEU A 86 -5.77 -19.07 10.70
C LEU A 86 -5.12 -17.85 11.39
N ALA A 87 -3.78 -17.80 11.43
CA ALA A 87 -3.04 -16.67 11.99
C ALA A 87 -3.36 -15.35 11.27
N ILE A 88 -3.39 -15.35 9.94
CA ILE A 88 -3.78 -14.18 9.12
C ILE A 88 -5.20 -13.74 9.44
N SER A 89 -6.15 -14.67 9.61
CA SER A 89 -7.52 -14.33 10.00
C SER A 89 -7.60 -13.62 11.35
N PHE A 90 -6.86 -14.12 12.35
CA PHE A 90 -6.76 -13.47 13.65
C PHE A 90 -6.11 -12.08 13.57
N MET A 91 -5.02 -11.95 12.81
CA MET A 91 -4.35 -10.67 12.58
C MET A 91 -5.27 -9.67 11.90
N ARG A 92 -5.97 -10.06 10.82
CA ARG A 92 -6.98 -9.22 10.15
C ARG A 92 -8.01 -8.67 11.14
N ARG A 93 -8.55 -9.52 12.02
CA ARG A 93 -9.53 -9.10 13.03
C ARG A 93 -8.93 -8.12 14.05
N SER A 94 -7.71 -8.37 14.49
CA SER A 94 -6.99 -7.50 15.43
C SER A 94 -6.68 -6.13 14.81
N VAL A 95 -6.14 -6.12 13.58
CA VAL A 95 -5.81 -4.89 12.83
C VAL A 95 -7.06 -4.07 12.56
N ARG A 96 -8.14 -4.68 12.04
CA ARG A 96 -9.42 -3.96 11.86
C ARG A 96 -9.92 -3.30 13.14
N LYS A 97 -9.82 -4.00 14.27
CA LYS A 97 -10.27 -3.47 15.57
C LYS A 97 -9.39 -2.33 16.09
N ARG A 98 -8.07 -2.38 15.85
CA ARG A 98 -7.09 -1.47 16.47
C ARG A 98 -6.68 -0.31 15.57
N ALA A 99 -6.47 -0.58 14.29
CA ALA A 99 -5.93 0.35 13.31
C ALA A 99 -6.96 0.76 12.24
N GLY A 100 -8.16 0.16 12.23
CA GLY A 100 -9.29 0.63 11.43
C GLY A 100 -9.28 0.24 9.94
N PHE A 101 -8.28 -0.50 9.46
CA PHE A 101 -8.19 -0.92 8.06
C PHE A 101 -8.21 -2.45 7.90
N ASP A 102 -8.48 -2.91 6.69
CA ASP A 102 -8.40 -4.32 6.33
C ASP A 102 -7.09 -4.65 5.62
N ILE A 103 -6.31 -5.58 6.18
CA ILE A 103 -5.06 -6.04 5.56
C ILE A 103 -5.26 -6.67 4.17
N LEU A 104 -6.47 -7.15 3.85
CA LEU A 104 -6.78 -7.67 2.51
C LEU A 104 -6.94 -6.59 1.45
N GLU A 105 -7.22 -5.34 1.86
CA GLU A 105 -7.37 -4.21 0.95
C GLU A 105 -6.01 -3.57 0.60
N VAL A 106 -4.96 -3.92 1.34
CA VAL A 106 -3.57 -3.51 1.05
C VAL A 106 -2.98 -4.45 -0.01
N ALA A 107 -3.49 -4.31 -1.24
CA ALA A 107 -3.14 -5.12 -2.39
C ALA A 107 -2.96 -4.25 -3.64
N PRO A 108 -1.79 -3.57 -3.80
CA PRO A 108 -1.49 -2.77 -4.99
C PRO A 108 -1.79 -3.48 -6.32
N ILE A 109 -1.49 -4.78 -6.41
CA ILE A 109 -1.68 -5.56 -7.64
C ILE A 109 -3.14 -5.59 -8.12
N ASP A 110 -4.10 -5.44 -7.20
CA ASP A 110 -5.53 -5.41 -7.53
C ASP A 110 -5.97 -4.02 -8.03
N LYS A 111 -5.11 -3.00 -7.94
CA LYS A 111 -5.40 -1.59 -8.27
C LYS A 111 -4.63 -1.07 -9.48
N VAL A 112 -3.41 -1.54 -9.70
CA VAL A 112 -2.53 -1.03 -10.78
C VAL A 112 -3.10 -1.23 -12.19
N GLY A 113 -4.01 -2.18 -12.40
CA GLY A 113 -4.69 -2.36 -13.70
C GLY A 113 -5.66 -1.22 -14.07
N GLU A 114 -6.10 -0.45 -13.08
CA GLU A 114 -6.99 0.71 -13.24
C GLU A 114 -6.20 2.04 -13.22
N ALA A 115 -4.87 1.98 -13.15
CA ALA A 115 -4.02 3.18 -13.09
C ALA A 115 -4.03 3.95 -14.43
N PHE A 116 -4.11 5.27 -14.34
CA PHE A 116 -3.97 6.17 -15.50
C PHE A 116 -2.51 6.57 -15.76
N VAL A 117 -1.63 6.24 -14.82
CA VAL A 117 -0.29 6.83 -14.67
C VAL A 117 0.76 5.76 -14.93
N PRO A 118 1.81 6.02 -15.74
CA PRO A 118 2.91 5.09 -15.92
C PRO A 118 3.71 4.95 -14.61
N ALA A 119 4.06 3.71 -14.26
CA ALA A 119 4.79 3.35 -13.04
C ALA A 119 5.97 2.42 -13.32
#